data_AF-A0AAV5LCD8-F1
#
_entry.id   AF-A0AAV5LCD8-F1
#
_cell.length_a   1.000
_cell.length_b   1.000
_cell.length_c   1.000
_cell.angle_alpha   90.00
_cell.angle_beta   90.00
_cell.angle_gamma   90.00
#
_symmetry.space_group_name_H-M   'P 1'
#
loop_
_entity.id
_entity.type
_entity.pdbx_description
1 polymer ?
#
loop_
_entity_poly.entity_id
_entity_poly.type
_entity_poly.pdbx_seq_one_letter_code
_entity_poly.pdbx_strand_id
1 'polypeptide(L)'
;MVELSLECSFAKSIKVEMSFHQILAWVVKLVRLGHPARLLPQVLDSALDAQVLRGDNSSLANDIRKEIKALNGKLLKTKDRNTRRDIQKELRNLSKEEQKRQQLAVTDVIKGADVLLTTLTGAFYRKVENSSFNLVIIDEG
;
A
#
# COMPACT_ATOMS: atom_id res chain seq x y z
N MET A 1 -10.46 -27.82 16.72
CA MET A 1 -10.45 -27.01 15.49
C MET A 1 -9.34 -25.99 15.67
N VAL A 2 -8.16 -26.29 15.13
CA VAL A 2 -6.98 -25.40 15.15
C VAL A 2 -6.49 -25.41 13.71
N GLU A 3 -6.42 -24.26 13.07
CA GLU A 3 -6.11 -24.13 11.65
C GLU A 3 -4.64 -24.48 11.39
N LEU A 4 -4.37 -25.40 10.47
CA LEU A 4 -3.05 -25.51 9.85
C LEU A 4 -2.83 -24.27 8.97
N SER A 5 -1.71 -23.58 9.17
CA SER A 5 -1.30 -22.45 8.33
C SER A 5 0.11 -22.70 7.80
N LEU A 6 0.23 -23.23 6.58
CA LEU A 6 1.46 -23.13 5.79
C LEU A 6 1.63 -21.68 5.32
N GLU A 7 2.86 -21.13 5.31
CA GLU A 7 3.14 -19.75 4.88
C GLU A 7 4.28 -19.59 3.86
N CYS A 8 4.01 -19.96 2.59
CA CYS A 8 4.85 -19.61 1.44
C CYS A 8 5.15 -18.11 1.31
N SER A 9 6.44 -17.73 1.39
CA SER A 9 6.94 -16.38 1.19
C SER A 9 7.63 -16.18 -0.17
N PHE A 10 7.51 -14.98 -0.75
CA PHE A 10 8.02 -14.61 -2.10
C PHE A 10 8.80 -13.28 -2.00
N ALA A 11 10.12 -13.21 -2.28
CA ALA A 11 10.86 -11.98 -1.95
C ALA A 11 12.19 -11.68 -2.65
N LYS A 12 12.59 -12.35 -3.74
CA LYS A 12 13.87 -12.12 -4.48
C LYS A 12 15.16 -12.51 -3.71
N SER A 13 15.16 -12.49 -2.38
CA SER A 13 16.02 -13.26 -1.46
C SER A 13 15.40 -13.22 -0.07
N ILE A 14 15.13 -14.38 0.53
CA ILE A 14 14.35 -14.50 1.76
C ILE A 14 15.21 -14.97 2.91
N LYS A 15 14.94 -14.41 4.08
CA LYS A 15 15.30 -14.97 5.36
C LYS A 15 14.13 -14.77 6.30
N VAL A 16 13.39 -15.85 6.58
CA VAL A 16 12.49 -15.89 7.72
C VAL A 16 13.36 -16.10 8.96
N GLU A 17 13.03 -15.35 10.02
CA GLU A 17 13.76 -15.22 11.29
C GLU A 17 15.29 -15.39 11.26
N MET A 18 15.98 -14.29 10.92
CA MET A 18 17.23 -13.97 11.59
C MET A 18 17.01 -12.67 12.36
N SER A 19 17.47 -12.59 13.62
CA SER A 19 17.05 -11.55 14.57
C SER A 19 17.11 -10.14 13.97
N PHE A 20 16.05 -9.34 14.17
CA PHE A 20 15.88 -7.98 13.61
C PHE A 20 17.15 -7.11 13.66
N HIS A 21 17.96 -7.27 14.72
CA HIS A 21 19.27 -6.65 14.90
C HIS A 21 20.31 -6.92 13.79
N GLN A 22 20.30 -8.07 13.13
CA GLN A 22 21.32 -8.44 12.13
C GLN A 22 21.01 -7.92 10.72
N ILE A 23 19.75 -7.63 10.40
CA ILE A 23 19.38 -7.05 9.09
C ILE A 23 19.69 -5.56 9.02
N LEU A 24 19.70 -4.85 10.17
CA LEU A 24 20.12 -3.43 10.25
C LEU A 24 21.56 -3.18 9.78
N ALA A 25 22.39 -4.23 9.66
CA ALA A 25 23.74 -4.15 9.11
C ALA A 25 23.79 -4.11 7.56
N TRP A 26 22.68 -4.37 6.87
CA TRP A 26 22.58 -4.34 5.40
C TRP A 26 21.50 -3.35 4.96
N VAL A 27 21.85 -2.44 4.05
CA VAL A 27 20.95 -1.40 3.54
C VAL A 27 19.98 -1.99 2.51
N VAL A 28 18.98 -2.75 2.99
CA VAL A 28 17.99 -3.48 2.18
C VAL A 28 16.61 -2.87 2.41
N LYS A 29 15.90 -2.51 1.34
CA LYS A 29 14.52 -1.99 1.39
C LYS A 29 13.54 -3.14 1.58
N LEU A 30 13.25 -3.45 2.84
CA LEU A 30 12.23 -4.42 3.24
C LEU A 30 10.83 -3.79 3.23
N VAL A 31 9.87 -4.45 2.58
CA VAL A 31 8.44 -4.12 2.64
C VAL A 31 7.66 -5.31 3.18
N ARG A 32 6.92 -5.11 4.29
CA ARG A 32 6.04 -6.13 4.87
C ARG A 32 4.59 -5.91 4.45
N LEU A 33 4.00 -6.91 3.81
CA LEU A 33 2.58 -6.99 3.50
C LEU A 33 1.84 -7.76 4.60
N GLY A 34 0.72 -7.22 5.06
CA GLY A 34 -0.11 -7.83 6.08
C GLY A 34 -0.93 -6.77 6.81
N HIS A 35 -1.98 -7.21 7.53
CA HIS A 35 -2.81 -6.28 8.29
C HIS A 35 -2.02 -5.71 9.49
N PRO A 36 -1.96 -4.38 9.71
CA PRO A 36 -1.11 -3.79 10.75
C PRO A 36 -1.42 -4.27 12.17
N ALA A 37 -2.67 -4.64 12.46
CA ALA A 37 -3.05 -5.25 13.75
C ALA A 37 -2.39 -6.62 14.05
N ARG A 38 -1.72 -7.26 13.07
CA ARG A 38 -0.92 -8.49 13.24
C ARG A 38 0.58 -8.21 13.32
N LEU A 39 1.00 -6.94 13.34
CA LEU A 39 2.40 -6.54 13.34
C LEU A 39 2.82 -6.03 14.72
N LEU A 40 4.00 -6.46 15.16
CA LEU A 40 4.65 -5.91 16.35
C LEU A 40 5.02 -4.44 16.11
N PRO A 41 4.93 -3.54 17.12
CA PRO A 41 5.22 -2.11 16.94
C PRO A 41 6.58 -1.84 16.29
N GLN A 42 7.60 -2.58 16.68
CA GLN A 42 8.97 -2.48 16.16
C GLN A 42 9.14 -2.77 14.65
N VAL A 43 8.16 -3.40 13.99
CA VAL A 43 8.18 -3.67 12.55
C VAL A 43 7.16 -2.84 11.76
N LEU A 44 6.36 -1.99 12.41
CA LEU A 44 5.33 -1.18 11.73
C LEU A 44 5.93 -0.25 10.66
N ASP A 45 7.12 0.29 10.87
CA ASP A 45 7.79 1.13 9.87
C ASP A 45 8.15 0.40 8.59
N SER A 46 8.32 -0.93 8.64
CA SER A 46 8.51 -1.78 7.45
C SER A 46 7.21 -2.13 6.74
N ALA A 47 6.04 -1.88 7.35
CA ALA A 47 4.76 -2.22 6.76
C ALA A 47 4.47 -1.38 5.51
N LEU A 48 3.83 -2.00 4.51
CA LEU A 48 3.42 -1.33 3.28
C LEU A 48 2.67 -0.03 3.54
N ASP A 49 1.65 -0.06 4.39
CA ASP A 49 0.80 1.11 4.64
C ASP A 49 1.59 2.29 5.25
N ALA A 50 2.53 2.01 6.16
CA ALA A 50 3.40 3.02 6.75
C ALA A 50 4.37 3.63 5.70
N GLN A 51 4.91 2.80 4.80
CA GLN A 51 5.77 3.28 3.72
C GLN A 51 4.98 4.08 2.67
N VAL A 52 3.78 3.62 2.31
CA VAL A 52 2.87 4.31 1.38
C VAL A 52 2.47 5.68 1.89
N LEU A 53 2.19 5.82 3.20
CA LEU A 53 1.88 7.12 3.81
C LEU A 53 3.02 8.14 3.70
N ARG A 54 4.27 7.70 3.52
CA ARG A 54 5.46 8.56 3.37
C ARG A 54 5.79 8.92 1.91
N GLY A 55 5.13 8.33 0.92
CA GLY A 55 5.44 8.53 -0.50
C GLY A 55 4.74 9.75 -1.14
N ASP A 56 5.39 10.36 -2.13
CA ASP A 56 4.90 11.56 -2.83
C ASP A 56 3.49 11.40 -3.42
N ASN A 57 3.22 10.25 -4.05
CA ASN A 57 1.89 9.95 -4.61
C ASN A 57 0.79 9.88 -3.53
N SER A 58 1.13 9.58 -2.27
CA SER A 58 0.19 9.64 -1.14
C SER A 58 -0.06 11.08 -0.69
N SER A 59 0.97 11.93 -0.67
CA SER A 59 0.81 13.38 -0.45
C SER A 59 -0.12 14.00 -1.50
N LEU A 60 0.12 13.71 -2.79
CA LEU A 60 -0.73 14.18 -3.89
C LEU A 60 -2.17 13.66 -3.80
N ALA A 61 -2.38 12.40 -3.41
CA ALA A 61 -3.73 11.87 -3.14
C ALA A 61 -4.43 12.62 -1.99
N ASN A 62 -3.70 12.97 -0.93
CA ASN A 62 -4.22 13.74 0.20
C ASN A 62 -4.61 15.18 -0.21
N ASP A 63 -3.86 15.82 -1.11
CA ASP A 63 -4.20 17.16 -1.62
C ASP A 63 -5.44 17.14 -2.50
N ILE A 64 -5.55 16.17 -3.43
CA ILE A 64 -6.79 15.96 -4.21
C ILE A 64 -7.98 15.69 -3.28
N ARG A 65 -7.79 14.95 -2.18
CA ARG A 65 -8.85 14.70 -1.19
C ARG A 65 -9.31 15.98 -0.47
N LYS A 66 -8.41 16.95 -0.21
CA LYS A 66 -8.77 18.28 0.32
C LYS A 66 -9.60 19.06 -0.71
N GLU A 67 -9.23 19.00 -1.98
CA GLU A 67 -9.96 19.65 -3.08
C GLU A 67 -11.37 19.06 -3.27
N ILE A 68 -11.49 17.73 -3.29
CA ILE A 68 -12.78 17.02 -3.29
C ILE A 68 -13.66 17.47 -2.11
N LYS A 69 -13.09 17.62 -0.91
CA LYS A 69 -13.83 18.12 0.27
C LYS A 69 -14.30 19.57 0.06
N ALA A 70 -13.47 20.44 -0.50
CA ALA A 70 -13.83 21.82 -0.81
C ALA A 70 -14.95 21.91 -1.88
N LEU A 71 -14.86 21.13 -2.96
CA LEU A 71 -15.87 21.08 -4.02
C LEU A 71 -17.20 20.50 -3.54
N ASN A 72 -17.21 19.47 -2.69
CA ASN A 72 -18.44 19.00 -2.03
C ASN A 72 -19.07 20.11 -1.17
N GLY A 73 -18.25 20.89 -0.45
CA GLY A 73 -18.71 22.06 0.30
C GLY A 73 -19.34 23.15 -0.57
N LYS A 74 -18.85 23.34 -1.82
CA LYS A 74 -19.49 24.22 -2.83
C LYS A 74 -20.78 23.60 -3.37
N LEU A 75 -20.78 22.31 -3.72
CA LEU A 75 -21.92 21.57 -4.29
C LEU A 75 -23.19 21.63 -3.42
N LEU A 76 -23.02 21.66 -2.09
CA LEU A 76 -24.11 21.80 -1.12
C LEU A 76 -24.73 23.21 -1.09
N LYS A 77 -24.00 24.24 -1.52
CA LYS A 77 -24.42 25.65 -1.49
C LYS A 77 -24.96 26.14 -2.84
N THR A 78 -24.52 25.52 -3.94
CA THR A 78 -24.89 25.88 -5.31
C THR A 78 -26.35 25.54 -5.62
N LYS A 79 -27.13 26.57 -6.00
CA LYS A 79 -28.54 26.44 -6.45
C LYS A 79 -28.71 26.34 -7.96
N ASP A 80 -27.75 26.83 -8.75
CA ASP A 80 -27.81 26.74 -10.21
C ASP A 80 -27.55 25.31 -10.71
N ARG A 81 -28.25 24.91 -11.77
CA ARG A 81 -28.23 23.55 -12.32
C ARG A 81 -27.00 23.26 -13.16
N ASN A 82 -26.45 24.25 -13.87
CA ASN A 82 -25.30 24.04 -14.76
C ASN A 82 -24.02 23.94 -13.94
N THR A 83 -23.73 24.92 -13.09
CA THR A 83 -22.62 24.88 -12.12
C THR A 83 -22.66 23.63 -11.22
N ARG A 84 -23.84 23.14 -10.82
CA ARG A 84 -23.99 21.86 -10.10
C ARG A 84 -23.54 20.66 -10.95
N ARG A 85 -23.80 20.64 -12.25
CA ARG A 85 -23.32 19.59 -13.18
C ARG A 85 -21.81 19.67 -13.38
N ASP A 86 -21.26 20.87 -13.49
CA ASP A 86 -19.82 21.08 -13.69
C ASP A 86 -19.02 20.60 -12.47
N ILE A 87 -19.43 20.99 -11.26
CA ILE A 87 -18.82 20.50 -10.00
C ILE A 87 -18.93 18.97 -9.90
N GLN A 88 -20.05 18.36 -10.32
CA GLN A 88 -20.17 16.89 -10.35
C GLN A 88 -19.24 16.22 -11.35
N LYS A 89 -18.98 16.86 -12.51
CA LYS A 89 -18.02 16.36 -13.51
C LYS A 89 -16.58 16.46 -12.98
N GLU A 90 -16.24 17.58 -12.34
CA GLU A 90 -14.95 17.82 -11.70
C GLU A 90 -14.69 16.82 -10.57
N LEU A 91 -15.64 16.63 -9.65
CA LEU A 91 -15.56 15.62 -8.59
C LEU A 91 -15.33 14.20 -9.13
N ARG A 92 -16.00 13.82 -10.24
CA ARG A 92 -15.78 12.51 -10.89
C ARG A 92 -14.37 12.37 -11.48
N ASN A 93 -13.76 13.45 -11.95
CA ASN A 93 -12.39 13.43 -12.46
C ASN A 93 -11.39 13.32 -11.31
N LEU A 94 -11.55 14.15 -10.26
CA LEU A 94 -10.67 14.13 -9.08
C LEU A 94 -10.74 12.80 -8.34
N SER A 95 -11.91 12.17 -8.19
CA SER A 95 -12.00 10.82 -7.60
C SER A 95 -11.23 9.76 -8.39
N LYS A 96 -11.17 9.87 -9.73
CA LYS A 96 -10.37 8.96 -10.57
C LYS A 96 -8.88 9.23 -10.43
N GLU A 97 -8.48 10.50 -10.34
CA GLU A 97 -7.07 10.83 -10.12
C GLU A 97 -6.61 10.42 -8.73
N GLU A 98 -7.38 10.70 -7.67
CA GLU A 98 -7.10 10.29 -6.29
C GLU A 98 -6.88 8.77 -6.19
N GLN A 99 -7.79 7.99 -6.78
CA GLN A 99 -7.65 6.53 -6.86
C GLN A 99 -6.39 6.10 -7.61
N LYS A 100 -6.05 6.76 -8.73
CA LYS A 100 -4.83 6.49 -9.50
C LYS A 100 -3.58 6.82 -8.68
N ARG A 101 -3.55 7.94 -7.94
CA ARG A 101 -2.45 8.32 -7.05
C ARG A 101 -2.26 7.31 -5.93
N GLN A 102 -3.33 6.85 -5.29
CA GLN A 102 -3.26 5.78 -4.28
C GLN A 102 -2.66 4.48 -4.85
N GLN A 103 -3.07 4.07 -6.06
CA GLN A 103 -2.55 2.89 -6.73
C GLN A 103 -1.06 3.02 -7.07
N LEU A 104 -0.63 4.19 -7.56
CA LEU A 104 0.77 4.48 -7.83
C LEU A 104 1.60 4.46 -6.54
N ALA A 105 1.15 5.12 -5.46
CA ALA A 105 1.88 5.13 -4.19
C ALA A 105 2.18 3.72 -3.65
N VAL A 106 1.24 2.79 -3.78
CA VAL A 106 1.46 1.39 -3.41
C VAL A 106 2.41 0.68 -4.40
N THR A 107 2.24 0.94 -5.69
CA THR A 107 3.09 0.37 -6.75
C THR A 107 4.55 0.81 -6.61
N ASP A 108 4.79 2.06 -6.25
CA ASP A 108 6.12 2.65 -6.09
C ASP A 108 6.85 2.00 -4.91
N VAL A 109 6.17 1.78 -3.78
CA VAL A 109 6.73 1.08 -2.61
C VAL A 109 7.05 -0.38 -2.94
N ILE A 110 6.13 -1.10 -3.61
CA ILE A 110 6.36 -2.51 -3.97
C ILE A 110 7.51 -2.66 -4.99
N LYS A 111 7.58 -1.78 -6.01
CA LYS A 111 8.65 -1.80 -7.02
C LYS A 111 9.99 -1.31 -6.47
N GLY A 112 9.97 -0.45 -5.46
CA GLY A 112 11.16 0.05 -4.78
C GLY A 112 11.70 -0.90 -3.70
N ALA A 113 11.01 -2.02 -3.42
CA ALA A 113 11.42 -3.01 -2.44
C ALA A 113 12.51 -3.94 -3.01
N ASP A 114 13.54 -4.19 -2.20
CA ASP A 114 14.52 -5.23 -2.47
C ASP A 114 14.00 -6.61 -2.00
N VAL A 115 13.24 -6.61 -0.89
CA VAL A 115 12.65 -7.79 -0.25
C VAL A 115 11.20 -7.50 0.15
N LEU A 116 10.30 -8.41 -0.20
CA LEU A 116 8.87 -8.38 0.14
C LEU A 116 8.55 -9.51 1.13
N LEU A 117 8.03 -9.20 2.32
CA LEU A 117 7.67 -10.21 3.32
C LEU A 117 6.15 -10.28 3.48
N THR A 118 5.55 -11.46 3.38
CA THR A 118 4.10 -11.63 3.40
C THR A 118 3.68 -13.03 3.85
N THR A 119 2.48 -13.15 4.42
CA THR A 119 1.83 -14.45 4.61
C THR A 119 1.41 -15.02 3.25
N LEU A 120 1.14 -16.33 3.17
CA LEU A 120 0.65 -16.97 1.93
C LEU A 120 -0.60 -16.28 1.36
N THR A 121 -1.52 -15.93 2.25
CA THR A 121 -2.77 -15.22 1.93
C THR A 121 -2.52 -13.78 1.45
N GLY A 122 -1.45 -13.13 1.92
CA GLY A 122 -0.99 -11.84 1.43
C GLY A 122 -0.22 -11.91 0.10
N ALA A 123 0.36 -13.05 -0.26
CA ALA A 123 0.98 -13.25 -1.57
C ALA A 123 -0.07 -13.22 -2.71
N PHE A 124 -1.30 -13.66 -2.44
CA PHE A 124 -2.45 -13.58 -3.36
C PHE A 124 -3.08 -12.17 -3.44
N TYR A 125 -2.46 -11.16 -2.82
CA TYR A 125 -2.99 -9.80 -2.85
C TYR A 125 -2.82 -9.17 -4.23
N ARG A 126 -3.92 -8.73 -4.87
CA ARG A 126 -3.97 -8.21 -6.26
C ARG A 126 -2.91 -7.15 -6.62
N LYS A 127 -2.36 -6.43 -5.63
CA LYS A 127 -1.31 -5.43 -5.85
C LYS A 127 0.08 -6.04 -6.12
N VAL A 128 0.23 -7.34 -5.88
CA VAL A 128 1.45 -8.14 -6.09
C VAL A 128 1.32 -9.07 -7.30
N GLU A 129 0.09 -9.45 -7.67
CA GLU A 129 -0.31 -10.44 -8.69
C GLU A 129 0.40 -10.34 -10.06
N ASN A 130 0.83 -9.14 -10.47
CA ASN A 130 1.56 -8.89 -11.73
C ASN A 130 3.08 -8.66 -11.54
N SER A 131 3.66 -9.12 -10.44
CA SER A 131 5.09 -8.97 -10.11
C SER A 131 5.87 -10.25 -10.38
N SER A 132 7.02 -10.15 -11.03
CA SER A 132 7.94 -11.27 -11.21
C SER A 132 9.00 -11.30 -10.11
N PHE A 133 9.22 -12.46 -9.51
CA PHE A 133 10.21 -12.67 -8.45
C PHE A 133 11.31 -13.61 -8.93
N ASN A 134 12.58 -13.29 -8.62
CA ASN A 134 13.71 -14.14 -8.99
C ASN A 134 13.95 -15.29 -8.01
N LEU A 135 13.39 -15.22 -6.80
CA LEU A 135 13.52 -16.22 -5.75
C LEU A 135 12.32 -16.15 -4.79
N VAL A 136 11.87 -17.33 -4.39
CA VAL A 136 10.72 -17.61 -3.52
C VAL A 136 11.20 -18.68 -2.54
N ILE A 137 10.91 -18.53 -1.25
CA ILE A 137 11.38 -19.41 -0.17
C ILE A 137 10.24 -19.50 0.83
N ILE A 138 9.86 -20.73 1.12
CA ILE A 138 8.67 -21.08 1.86
C ILE A 138 9.18 -21.56 3.21
N ASP A 139 8.62 -21.01 4.29
CA ASP A 139 8.94 -21.44 5.65
C ASP A 139 7.64 -21.79 6.38
N GLU A 140 7.68 -22.83 7.19
CA GLU A 140 6.52 -23.50 7.80
C GLU A 140 6.71 -23.71 9.31
N GLY A 141 7.52 -22.85 9.95
CA GLY A 141 7.85 -22.89 11.38
C GLY A 141 6.67 -22.69 12.33
#